data_AF-A0A7V9MUF6-F1
#
_entry.id   AF-A0A7V9MUF6-F1
#
_cell.length_a   1.000
_cell.length_b   1.000
_cell.length_c   1.000
_cell.angle_alpha   90.00
_cell.angle_beta   90.00
_cell.angle_gamma   90.00
#
_symmetry.space_group_name_H-M   'P 1'
#
loop_
_entity.id
_entity.type
_entity.pdbx_description
1 polymer ?
#
loop_
_entity_poly.entity_id
_entity_poly.type
_entity_poly.pdbx_seq_one_letter_code
_entity_poly.pdbx_strand_id
1 'polypeptide(L)' 'TKRLAPMDLGQWRSQGINPEDLTMIGIKAAVGHRRAYDPIAAASFTVSTAGPCTSDLARLPYKRLRRPVFPLDSMG' A
#
# COMPACT_ATOMS: atom_id res chain seq x y z
N THR A 1 -19.29 -2.81 7.66
CA THR A 1 -17.96 -2.86 8.33
C THR A 1 -17.20 -1.58 8.07
N LYS A 2 -16.58 -0.97 9.10
CA LYS A 2 -15.80 0.27 8.96
C LYS A 2 -14.43 -0.06 8.34
N ARG A 3 -13.97 0.75 7.38
CA ARG A 3 -12.61 0.67 6.83
C ARG A 3 -11.74 1.65 7.61
N LEU A 4 -10.69 1.15 8.26
CA LEU A 4 -9.71 1.95 8.99
C LEU A 4 -8.36 1.81 8.31
N ALA A 5 -7.59 2.89 8.26
CA ALA A 5 -6.25 2.85 7.71
C ALA A 5 -5.32 2.06 8.66
N PRO A 6 -4.41 1.21 8.13
CA PRO A 6 -3.50 0.41 8.94
C PRO A 6 -2.29 1.23 9.38
N MET A 7 -2.50 2.18 10.29
CA MET A 7 -1.48 3.16 10.68
C MET A 7 -1.07 3.07 12.16
N ASP A 8 -1.55 2.05 12.88
CA ASP A 8 -1.32 1.93 14.32
C ASP A 8 -1.16 0.45 14.73
N LEU A 9 -0.13 0.14 15.53
CA LEU A 9 0.14 -1.22 16.02
C LEU A 9 -0.93 -1.71 17.01
N GLY A 10 -1.61 -0.80 17.69
CA GLY A 10 -2.74 -1.07 18.57
C GLY A 10 -3.90 -1.77 17.86
N GLN A 11 -4.01 -1.66 16.53
CA GLN A 11 -4.98 -2.45 15.77
C GLN A 11 -4.73 -3.96 15.92
N TRP A 12 -3.47 -4.41 15.87
CA TRP A 12 -3.09 -5.81 16.10
C TRP A 12 -3.29 -6.21 17.56
N ARG A 13 -2.79 -5.38 18.49
CA ARG A 13 -2.87 -5.65 19.93
C ARG A 13 -4.30 -5.73 20.43
N SER A 14 -5.21 -4.94 19.87
CA SER A 14 -6.65 -5.03 20.17
C SER A 14 -7.27 -6.38 19.81
N GLN A 15 -6.62 -7.13 18.90
CA GLN A 15 -7.02 -8.48 18.51
C GLN A 15 -6.18 -9.57 19.22
N GLY A 16 -5.39 -9.20 20.23
CA GLY A 16 -4.52 -10.11 20.98
C GLY A 16 -3.25 -10.53 20.23
N ILE A 17 -2.90 -9.83 19.14
CA ILE A 17 -1.71 -10.14 18.34
C ILE A 17 -0.61 -9.13 18.67
N ASN A 18 0.55 -9.63 19.08
CA ASN A 18 1.74 -8.81 19.24
C ASN A 18 2.47 -8.73 17.88
N PRO A 19 2.51 -7.56 17.22
CA PRO A 19 3.05 -7.46 15.86
C PRO A 19 4.57 -7.75 15.80
N GLU A 20 5.30 -7.54 16.89
CA GLU A 20 6.73 -7.85 17.00
C GLU A 20 7.06 -9.35 16.92
N ASP A 21 6.09 -10.23 17.19
CA ASP A 21 6.28 -11.69 17.13
C ASP A 21 6.00 -12.26 15.73
N LEU A 22 5.51 -11.43 14.79
CA LEU A 22 5.18 -11.84 13.44
C LEU A 22 6.42 -11.83 12.54
N THR A 23 6.60 -12.88 11.73
CA THR A 23 7.69 -12.93 10.74
C THR A 23 7.48 -11.95 9.58
N MET A 24 6.23 -11.70 9.20
CA MET A 24 5.87 -10.77 8.12
C MET A 24 4.49 -10.15 8.38
N ILE A 25 4.34 -8.88 8.01
CA ILE A 25 3.05 -8.16 8.07
C ILE A 25 2.76 -7.57 6.69
N GLY A 26 1.62 -7.94 6.11
CA GLY A 26 1.11 -7.33 4.88
C GLY A 26 0.33 -6.05 5.18
N ILE A 27 0.77 -4.91 4.64
CA ILE A 27 0.15 -3.61 4.87
C ILE A 27 -0.41 -3.02 3.56
N LYS A 28 -1.72 -2.72 3.54
CA LYS A 28 -2.37 -2.04 2.41
C LYS A 28 -2.53 -0.54 2.71
N ALA A 29 -1.48 0.23 2.44
CA ALA A 29 -1.49 1.69 2.56
C ALA A 29 -0.49 2.33 1.57
N ALA A 30 -0.60 3.65 1.35
CA ALA A 30 0.38 4.38 0.56
C ALA A 30 1.73 4.51 1.30
N VAL A 31 1.83 5.42 2.28
CA VAL A 31 3.07 5.64 3.06
C VAL A 31 2.86 5.84 4.56
N GLY A 32 1.64 6.20 5.00
CA GLY A 32 1.38 6.58 6.39
C GLY A 32 1.66 5.48 7.43
N HIS A 33 1.62 4.21 7.01
CA HIS A 33 1.94 3.07 7.87
C HIS A 33 3.37 3.13 8.41
N ARG A 34 4.33 3.65 7.65
CA ARG A 34 5.76 3.64 8.01
C ARG A 34 6.05 4.19 9.40
N ARG A 35 5.34 5.24 9.83
CA ARG A 35 5.51 5.82 11.18
C ARG A 35 5.30 4.82 12.32
N ALA A 36 4.39 3.87 12.15
CA ALA A 36 4.08 2.87 13.17
C ALA A 36 4.92 1.59 13.01
N TYR A 37 5.22 1.18 11.78
CA TYR A 37 5.82 -0.14 11.51
C TYR A 37 7.34 -0.09 11.32
N ASP A 38 7.91 0.99 10.78
CA ASP A 38 9.36 1.09 10.58
C ASP A 38 10.17 0.89 11.88
N PRO A 39 9.74 1.37 13.06
CA PRO A 39 10.46 1.13 14.32
C PRO A 39 10.55 -0.33 14.77
N ILE A 40 9.63 -1.20 14.30
CA ILE A 40 9.59 -2.62 14.69
C ILE A 40 10.03 -3.56 13.56
N ALA A 41 10.18 -3.05 12.34
CA ALA A 41 10.52 -3.84 11.17
C ALA A 41 12.04 -3.87 10.94
N ALA A 42 12.60 -5.05 10.68
CA ALA A 42 13.99 -5.18 10.25
C ALA A 42 14.21 -4.67 8.81
N ALA A 43 13.18 -4.76 7.96
CA ALA A 43 13.18 -4.28 6.59
C ALA A 43 11.74 -4.05 6.09
N SER A 44 11.60 -3.19 5.07
CA SER A 44 10.32 -2.88 4.43
C SER A 44 10.42 -3.07 2.91
N PHE A 45 9.45 -3.78 2.33
CA PHE A 45 9.41 -4.07 0.90
C PHE A 45 8.10 -3.57 0.27
N THR A 46 8.19 -2.91 -0.89
CA THR A 46 7.01 -2.59 -1.69
C THR A 46 6.75 -3.72 -2.67
N VAL A 47 5.60 -4.38 -2.55
CA VAL A 47 5.24 -5.54 -3.39
C VAL A 47 4.27 -5.10 -4.49
N SER A 48 4.63 -5.38 -5.75
CA SER A 48 3.79 -5.11 -6.92
C SER A 48 2.64 -6.12 -7.02
N THR A 49 1.63 -5.93 -6.18
CA THR A 49 0.41 -6.75 -6.15
C THR A 49 -0.62 -6.24 -7.17
N ALA A 50 -1.45 -7.15 -7.68
CA ALA A 50 -2.59 -6.76 -8.51
C ALA A 50 -3.63 -6.00 -7.65
N GLY A 51 -4.20 -4.94 -8.21
CA GLY A 51 -5.26 -4.19 -7.55
C GLY A 51 -5.48 -2.80 -8.12
N PRO A 52 -6.55 -2.11 -7.71
CA PRO A 52 -6.96 -0.83 -8.28
C PRO A 52 -6.04 0.34 -7.88
N CYS A 53 -5.12 0.13 -6.95
CA CYS A 53 -4.18 1.16 -6.46
C CYS A 53 -2.73 0.83 -6.83
N THR A 54 -2.50 0.20 -7.99
CA THR A 54 -1.15 0.01 -8.54
C THR A 54 -0.52 1.35 -8.91
N SER A 55 0.78 1.51 -8.69
CA SER A 55 1.55 2.65 -9.20
C SER A 55 1.87 2.52 -10.69
N ASP A 56 1.80 1.31 -11.23
CA ASP A 56 1.89 1.06 -12.68
C ASP A 56 0.52 1.32 -13.33
N LEU A 57 0.36 2.55 -13.83
CA LEU A 57 -0.87 3.01 -14.46
C LEU A 57 -1.18 2.27 -15.77
N ALA A 58 -0.18 1.71 -16.45
CA ALA A 58 -0.37 1.00 -17.72
C ALA A 58 -1.14 -0.32 -17.53
N ARG A 59 -1.14 -0.88 -16.31
CA ARG A 59 -1.91 -2.08 -15.96
C ARG A 59 -3.40 -1.82 -15.72
N LEU A 60 -3.83 -0.56 -15.66
CA LEU A 60 -5.22 -0.19 -15.41
C LEU A 60 -5.97 -0.02 -16.74
N PRO A 61 -7.20 -0.58 -16.88
CA PRO A 61 -7.92 -0.62 -18.15
C PRO A 61 -8.67 0.69 -18.45
N TYR A 62 -7.94 1.79 -18.58
CA TYR A 62 -8.54 3.09 -18.88
C TYR A 62 -9.16 3.12 -20.29
N LYS A 63 -10.40 3.65 -20.40
CA LYS A 63 -11.12 3.76 -21.69
C LYS A 63 -11.43 5.19 -22.14
N ARG A 64 -11.35 6.16 -21.23
CA ARG A 64 -11.83 7.55 -21.44
C ARG A 64 -10.81 8.60 -20.99
N LEU A 65 -9.54 8.40 -21.34
CA LEU A 65 -8.48 9.35 -21.04
C LEU A 65 -8.48 10.49 -22.06
N ARG A 66 -8.24 11.72 -21.60
CA ARG A 66 -7.83 12.82 -22.49
C ARG A 66 -6.35 12.61 -22.82
N ARG A 67 -6.01 12.50 -24.10
CA ARG A 67 -4.66 12.16 -24.57
C ARG A 67 -4.04 13.35 -25.34
N PRO A 68 -2.71 13.51 -25.35
CA PRO A 68 -1.73 12.66 -24.68
C PRO A 68 -1.72 12.85 -23.16
N VAL A 69 -1.48 11.78 -22.40
CA VAL A 69 -1.26 11.81 -20.95
C VAL A 69 -0.02 11.02 -20.56
N PHE A 70 1.02 11.73 -20.10
CA PHE A 70 2.19 11.10 -19.50
C PHE A 70 1.80 10.36 -18.19
N PRO A 71 2.33 9.17 -17.89
CA PRO A 71 3.33 8.39 -18.63
C PRO A 71 2.74 7.38 -19.64
N LEU A 72 1.43 7.36 -19.84
CA LEU A 72 0.76 6.39 -20.73
C LEU A 72 0.97 6.71 -22.22
N ASP A 73 1.24 7.98 -22.53
CA ASP A 73 1.52 8.50 -23.85
C ASP A 73 2.84 9.26 -23.84
N SER A 74 3.58 9.20 -24.97
CA SER A 74 4.68 10.12 -25.22
C SER A 74 4.14 11.53 -25.39
N MET A 75 4.76 12.50 -24.70
CA MET A 75 4.50 13.92 -24.94
C MET A 75 5.34 14.31 -26.17
N GLY A 76 4.67 14.72 -27.24
CA GLY A 76 5.32 15.34 -28.41
C GLY A 76 5.77 16.76 -28.14
#